data_AF-A0A369RYT3-F1
#
_entry.id   AF-A0A369RYT3-F1
#
_cell.length_a   1.000
_cell.length_b   1.000
_cell.length_c   1.000
_cell.angle_alpha   90.00
_cell.angle_beta   90.00
_cell.angle_gamma   90.00
#
_symmetry.space_group_name_H-M   'P 1'
#
loop_
_entity.id
_entity.type
_entity.pdbx_description
1 polymer ?
#
loop_
_entity_poly.entity_id
_entity_poly.type
_entity_poly.pdbx_seq_one_letter_code
_entity_poly.pdbx_strand_id
1 'polypeptide(L)'
;MEAVKKKMAGLRKEAEDALQRAEQCEDQLRDTVQREEEVKEKIDELNKEIEETEQQLDDRESKLAETLKSLLEAETKTDEHERARAVLESRTNTSNTKLEELERQLNETLAAREEAETKYKEISEKLEELEKELEEEEEKADTAEARATQLENDLILTTNNKKSMEVSMMKAQEREEVAKAKLAEMEEKCAEAEQEVRDAEDSVTQLEKTLDEREDELQEEKENLKKAEEELANAMAELQSI
;
A
#
# COMPACT_ATOMS: atom_id res chain seq x y z
N MET A 1 35.33 -73.29 158.22
CA MET A 1 34.12 -73.20 157.37
C MET A 1 34.00 -71.88 156.60
N GLU A 2 34.51 -70.75 157.12
CA GLU A 2 34.44 -69.44 156.42
C GLU A 2 35.34 -69.31 155.17
N ALA A 3 36.56 -69.86 155.18
CA ALA A 3 37.49 -69.76 154.05
C ALA A 3 37.02 -70.49 152.78
N VAL A 4 36.34 -71.63 152.94
CA VAL A 4 35.72 -72.38 151.83
C VAL A 4 34.49 -71.64 151.31
N LYS A 5 33.67 -71.04 152.19
CA LYS A 5 32.56 -70.16 151.77
C LYS A 5 33.04 -68.95 150.98
N LYS A 6 34.14 -68.29 151.40
CA LYS A 6 34.71 -67.12 150.70
C LYS A 6 35.28 -67.49 149.32
N LYS A 7 35.96 -68.64 149.20
CA LYS A 7 36.49 -69.13 147.92
C LYS A 7 35.39 -69.61 146.98
N MET A 8 34.35 -70.26 147.50
CA MET A 8 33.14 -70.62 146.74
C MET A 8 32.34 -69.39 146.29
N ALA A 9 32.28 -68.34 147.12
CA ALA A 9 31.65 -67.07 146.75
C ALA A 9 32.46 -66.31 145.69
N GLY A 10 33.79 -66.33 145.78
CA GLY A 10 34.69 -65.74 144.77
C GLY A 10 34.61 -66.47 143.42
N LEU A 11 34.64 -67.80 143.42
CA LEU A 11 34.47 -68.62 142.21
C LEU A 11 33.06 -68.47 141.62
N ARG A 12 32.01 -68.34 142.45
CA ARG A 12 30.67 -68.00 141.95
C ARG A 12 30.61 -66.64 141.29
N LYS A 13 31.23 -65.62 141.90
CA LYS A 13 31.29 -64.28 141.34
C LYS A 13 32.10 -64.23 140.05
N GLU A 14 33.24 -64.93 139.97
CA GLU A 14 34.00 -65.05 138.73
C GLU A 14 33.23 -65.81 137.65
N ALA A 15 32.47 -66.85 138.00
CA ALA A 15 31.61 -67.55 137.07
C ALA A 15 30.43 -66.67 136.60
N GLU A 16 29.81 -65.89 137.49
CA GLU A 16 28.77 -64.91 137.16
C GLU A 16 29.31 -63.78 136.28
N ASP A 17 30.48 -63.21 136.59
CA ASP A 17 31.14 -62.17 135.80
C ASP A 17 31.61 -62.70 134.42
N ALA A 18 31.99 -63.98 134.33
CA ALA A 18 32.34 -64.64 133.08
C ALA A 18 31.10 -64.97 132.23
N LEU A 19 30.00 -65.41 132.87
CA LEU A 19 28.70 -65.59 132.23
C LEU A 19 28.18 -64.26 131.68
N GLN A 20 28.24 -63.19 132.47
CA GLN A 20 27.77 -61.88 132.05
C GLN A 20 28.61 -61.29 130.90
N ARG A 21 29.93 -61.56 130.89
CA ARG A 21 30.79 -61.21 129.74
C ARG A 21 30.52 -62.07 128.51
N ALA A 22 30.22 -63.36 128.69
CA ALA A 22 29.83 -64.22 127.59
C ALA A 22 28.50 -63.77 126.97
N GLU A 23 27.51 -63.42 127.80
CA GLU A 23 26.21 -62.87 127.39
C GLU A 23 26.39 -61.55 126.62
N GLN A 24 27.22 -60.63 127.13
CA GLN A 24 27.55 -59.38 126.43
C GLN A 24 28.27 -59.59 125.10
N CYS A 25 29.19 -60.56 125.03
CA CYS A 25 29.84 -60.93 123.77
C CYS A 25 28.86 -61.58 122.80
N GLU A 26 27.91 -62.40 123.27
CA GLU A 26 26.87 -63.00 122.44
C GLU A 26 25.90 -61.94 121.90
N ASP A 27 25.50 -60.97 122.72
CA ASP A 27 24.67 -59.83 122.29
C ASP A 27 25.40 -58.96 121.26
N GLN A 28 26.68 -58.62 121.51
CA GLN A 28 27.50 -57.89 120.54
C GLN A 28 27.70 -58.67 119.24
N LEU A 29 27.93 -59.97 119.32
CA LEU A 29 28.04 -60.83 118.14
C LEU A 29 26.73 -60.82 117.36
N ARG A 30 25.59 -60.94 118.04
CA ARG A 30 24.26 -60.90 117.43
C ARG A 30 24.00 -59.57 116.72
N ASP A 31 24.29 -58.45 117.38
CA ASP A 31 24.15 -57.11 116.78
C ASP A 31 25.06 -56.94 115.55
N THR A 32 26.31 -57.44 115.62
CA THR A 32 27.23 -57.37 114.48
C THR A 32 26.79 -58.24 113.31
N VAL A 33 26.28 -59.45 113.57
CA VAL A 33 25.74 -60.35 112.53
C VAL A 33 24.50 -59.72 111.88
N GLN A 34 23.60 -59.16 112.69
CA GLN A 34 22.39 -58.52 112.17
C GLN A 34 22.74 -57.29 111.31
N ARG A 35 23.73 -56.51 111.71
CA ARG A 35 24.23 -55.37 110.92
C ARG A 35 24.98 -55.80 109.66
N GLU A 36 25.69 -56.94 109.70
CA GLU A 36 26.31 -57.54 108.52
C GLU A 36 25.24 -58.00 107.52
N GLU A 37 24.15 -58.61 107.99
CA GLU A 37 23.00 -58.99 107.17
C GLU A 37 22.35 -57.77 106.50
N GLU A 38 22.07 -56.69 107.25
CA GLU A 38 21.53 -55.44 106.70
C GLU A 38 22.45 -54.81 105.64
N VAL A 39 23.76 -54.83 105.85
CA VAL A 39 24.74 -54.31 104.87
C VAL A 39 24.79 -55.19 103.63
N LYS A 40 24.72 -56.52 103.77
CA LYS A 40 24.66 -57.45 102.64
C LYS A 40 23.40 -57.24 101.81
N GLU A 41 22.24 -57.12 102.45
CA GLU A 41 20.99 -56.81 101.76
C GLU A 41 21.08 -55.50 100.98
N LYS A 42 21.66 -54.45 101.58
CA LYS A 42 21.85 -53.16 100.91
C LYS A 42 22.86 -53.22 99.75
N ILE A 43 23.91 -54.03 99.88
CA ILE A 43 24.85 -54.29 98.78
C ILE A 43 24.13 -55.00 97.64
N ASP A 44 23.29 -55.99 97.94
CA ASP A 44 22.51 -56.72 96.93
C ASP A 44 21.49 -55.81 96.22
N GLU A 45 20.83 -54.90 96.95
CA GLU A 45 19.94 -53.88 96.38
C GLU A 45 20.69 -52.91 95.45
N LEU A 46 21.81 -52.36 95.91
CA LEU A 46 22.63 -51.44 95.11
C LEU A 46 23.20 -52.13 93.86
N ASN A 47 23.59 -53.40 93.95
CA ASN A 47 24.05 -54.16 92.79
C ASN A 47 22.94 -54.33 91.76
N LYS A 48 21.69 -54.60 92.18
CA LYS A 48 20.55 -54.63 91.26
C LYS A 48 20.28 -53.28 90.63
N GLU A 49 20.36 -52.20 91.40
CA GLU A 49 20.19 -50.83 90.88
C GLU A 49 21.26 -50.46 89.86
N ILE A 50 22.51 -50.89 90.07
CA ILE A 50 23.61 -50.74 89.12
C ILE A 50 23.31 -51.51 87.83
N GLU A 51 22.94 -52.79 87.91
CA GLU A 51 22.60 -53.61 86.74
C GLU A 51 21.43 -53.01 85.94
N GLU A 52 20.38 -52.54 86.62
CA GLU A 52 19.25 -51.87 85.98
C GLU A 52 19.66 -50.56 85.29
N THR A 53 20.54 -49.78 85.93
CA THR A 53 21.05 -48.52 85.37
C THR A 53 21.96 -48.76 84.17
N GLU A 54 22.82 -49.77 84.21
CA GLU A 54 23.67 -50.18 83.09
C GLU A 54 22.82 -50.64 81.90
N GLN A 55 21.81 -51.48 82.14
CA GLN A 55 20.88 -51.88 81.08
C GLN A 55 20.12 -50.69 80.49
N GLN A 56 19.70 -49.74 81.32
CA GLN A 56 19.05 -48.51 80.83
C GLN A 56 20.03 -47.65 80.03
N LEU A 57 21.29 -47.56 80.42
CA LEU A 57 22.31 -46.81 79.68
C LEU A 57 22.51 -47.45 78.30
N ASP A 58 22.70 -48.76 78.23
CA ASP A 58 22.87 -49.51 76.97
C ASP A 58 21.66 -49.33 76.04
N ASP A 59 20.45 -49.41 76.58
CA ASP A 59 19.20 -49.18 75.83
C ASP A 59 19.13 -47.76 75.27
N ARG A 60 19.62 -46.76 76.02
CA ARG A 60 19.61 -45.35 75.61
C ARG A 60 20.69 -45.05 74.58
N GLU A 61 21.87 -45.64 74.73
CA GLU A 61 22.96 -45.53 73.77
C GLU A 61 22.57 -46.16 72.42
N SER A 62 21.94 -47.33 72.45
CA SER A 62 21.40 -47.98 71.25
C SER A 62 20.36 -47.10 70.53
N LYS A 63 19.38 -46.56 71.28
CA LYS A 63 18.39 -45.62 70.73
C LYS A 63 19.04 -44.35 70.18
N LEU A 64 20.04 -43.81 70.88
CA LEU A 64 20.77 -42.63 70.43
C LEU A 64 21.48 -42.91 69.09
N ALA A 65 22.16 -44.05 68.98
CA ALA A 65 22.83 -44.47 67.75
C ALA A 65 21.84 -44.58 66.57
N GLU A 66 20.66 -45.17 66.79
CA GLU A 66 19.60 -45.24 65.78
C GLU A 66 19.10 -43.84 65.36
N THR A 67 18.84 -42.95 66.32
CA THR A 67 18.40 -41.58 66.02
C THR A 67 19.45 -40.77 65.27
N LEU A 68 20.73 -40.91 65.61
CA LEU A 68 21.83 -40.25 64.91
C LEU A 68 21.97 -40.77 63.48
N LYS A 69 21.82 -42.08 63.28
CA LYS A 69 21.80 -42.66 61.93
C LYS A 69 20.63 -42.11 61.11
N SER A 70 19.42 -42.06 61.68
CA SER A 70 18.25 -41.50 61.01
C SER A 70 18.41 -40.00 60.71
N LEU A 71 19.06 -39.24 61.59
CA LEU A 71 19.35 -37.82 61.37
C LEU A 71 20.30 -37.64 60.18
N LEU A 72 21.40 -38.40 60.13
CA LEU A 72 22.35 -38.35 59.02
C LEU A 72 21.69 -38.72 57.67
N GLU A 73 20.79 -39.70 57.67
CA GLU A 73 20.01 -40.06 56.47
C GLU A 73 19.04 -38.95 56.05
N ALA A 74 18.50 -38.17 56.99
CA ALA A 74 17.65 -37.02 56.70
C ALA A 74 18.45 -35.82 56.18
N GLU A 75 19.63 -35.57 56.73
CA GLU A 75 20.56 -34.53 56.28
C GLU A 75 21.01 -34.78 54.83
N THR A 76 21.43 -36.00 54.52
CA THR A 76 21.84 -36.36 53.15
C THR A 76 20.71 -36.19 52.14
N LYS A 77 19.47 -36.58 52.48
CA LYS A 77 18.28 -36.32 51.64
C LYS A 77 18.01 -34.83 51.47
N THR A 78 18.19 -34.03 52.51
CA THR A 78 17.99 -32.58 52.45
C THR A 78 19.00 -31.94 51.50
N ASP A 79 20.28 -32.31 51.60
CA ASP A 79 21.32 -31.85 50.68
C ASP A 79 21.01 -32.21 49.21
N GLU A 80 20.51 -33.42 48.96
CA GLU A 80 20.07 -33.85 47.64
C GLU A 80 18.89 -33.01 47.13
N HIS A 81 17.91 -32.72 47.98
CA HIS A 81 16.77 -31.87 47.65
C HIS A 81 17.19 -30.42 47.36
N GLU A 82 18.13 -29.85 48.11
CA GLU A 82 18.65 -28.51 47.85
C GLU A 82 19.37 -28.43 46.51
N ARG A 83 20.18 -29.43 46.17
CA ARG A 83 20.81 -29.53 44.84
C ARG A 83 19.78 -29.63 43.73
N ALA A 84 18.76 -30.48 43.90
CA ALA A 84 17.68 -30.61 42.93
C ALA A 84 16.93 -29.28 42.75
N ARG A 85 16.64 -28.57 43.86
CA ARG A 85 15.99 -27.25 43.83
C ARG A 85 16.82 -26.24 43.04
N ALA A 86 18.13 -26.16 43.29
CA ALA A 86 19.01 -25.23 42.60
C ALA A 86 19.05 -25.49 41.07
N VAL A 87 19.06 -26.75 40.65
CA VAL A 87 18.99 -27.11 39.23
C VAL A 87 17.66 -26.71 38.61
N LEU A 88 16.54 -26.97 39.30
CA LEU A 88 15.21 -26.58 38.82
C LEU A 88 15.06 -25.05 38.73
N GLU A 89 15.59 -24.31 39.70
CA GLU A 89 15.57 -22.85 39.71
C GLU A 89 16.38 -22.28 38.53
N SER A 90 17.60 -22.79 38.30
CA SER A 90 18.41 -22.41 37.13
C SER A 90 17.70 -22.69 35.80
N ARG A 91 17.04 -23.85 35.70
CA ARG A 91 16.27 -24.22 34.51
C ARG A 91 15.05 -23.32 34.30
N THR A 92 14.34 -22.98 35.37
CA THR A 92 13.20 -22.05 35.32
C THR A 92 13.65 -20.66 34.90
N ASN A 93 14.74 -20.13 35.47
CA ASN A 93 15.29 -18.84 35.08
C ASN A 93 15.69 -18.81 33.60
N THR A 94 16.34 -19.87 33.12
CA THR A 94 16.71 -19.99 31.70
C THR A 94 15.47 -20.06 30.80
N SER A 95 14.43 -20.78 31.22
CA SER A 95 13.17 -20.86 30.48
C SER A 95 12.43 -19.53 30.44
N ASN A 96 12.39 -18.78 31.55
CA ASN A 96 11.78 -17.46 31.63
C ASN A 96 12.50 -16.45 30.72
N THR A 97 13.84 -16.38 30.77
CA THR A 97 14.59 -15.48 29.87
C THR A 97 14.36 -15.81 28.38
N LYS A 98 14.22 -17.09 28.05
CA LYS A 98 13.91 -17.51 26.67
C LYS A 98 12.48 -17.14 26.28
N LEU A 99 11.53 -17.23 27.21
CA LEU A 99 10.15 -16.84 27.01
C LEU A 99 10.04 -15.33 26.76
N GLU A 100 10.71 -14.51 27.57
CA GLU A 100 10.76 -13.04 27.40
C GLU A 100 11.34 -12.64 26.03
N GLU A 101 12.41 -13.31 25.58
CA GLU A 101 13.00 -13.04 24.26
C GLU A 101 12.06 -13.45 23.12
N LEU A 102 11.36 -14.58 23.23
CA LEU A 102 10.38 -15.01 22.24
C LEU A 102 9.16 -14.07 22.19
N GLU A 103 8.71 -13.57 23.34
CA GLU A 103 7.63 -12.57 23.40
C GLU A 103 8.05 -11.25 22.73
N ARG A 104 9.29 -10.80 22.97
CA ARG A 104 9.85 -9.63 22.29
C ARG A 104 9.88 -9.82 20.77
N GLN A 105 10.41 -10.95 20.29
CA GLN A 105 10.47 -11.28 18.86
C GLN A 105 9.08 -11.40 18.23
N LEU A 106 8.11 -11.96 18.95
CA LEU A 106 6.73 -12.06 18.50
C LEU A 106 6.12 -10.66 18.31
N ASN A 107 6.29 -9.78 19.29
CA ASN A 107 5.78 -8.42 19.22
C ASN A 107 6.41 -7.61 18.07
N GLU A 108 7.72 -7.75 17.85
CA GLU A 108 8.42 -7.13 16.72
C GLU A 108 7.90 -7.65 15.37
N THR A 109 7.67 -8.96 15.28
CA THR A 109 7.12 -9.58 14.05
C THR A 109 5.69 -9.13 13.79
N LEU A 110 4.86 -9.01 14.83
CA LEU A 110 3.49 -8.51 14.71
C LEU A 110 3.47 -7.04 14.27
N ALA A 111 4.31 -6.18 14.84
CA ALA A 111 4.42 -4.79 14.44
C ALA A 111 4.86 -4.65 12.96
N ALA A 112 5.86 -5.43 12.54
CA ALA A 112 6.32 -5.44 11.15
C ALA A 112 5.23 -5.93 10.18
N ARG A 113 4.42 -6.91 10.60
CA ARG A 113 3.27 -7.40 9.83
C ARG A 113 2.21 -6.30 9.69
N GLU A 114 1.85 -5.60 10.76
CA GLU A 114 0.85 -4.51 10.73
C GLU A 114 1.30 -3.35 9.84
N GLU A 115 2.59 -2.99 9.89
CA GLU A 115 3.16 -1.98 8.99
C GLU A 115 3.09 -2.42 7.52
N ALA A 116 3.40 -3.69 7.24
CA ALA A 116 3.30 -4.25 5.90
C ALA A 116 1.85 -4.30 5.39
N GLU A 117 0.88 -4.66 6.23
CA GLU A 117 -0.54 -4.65 5.89
C GLU A 117 -1.04 -3.23 5.57
N THR A 118 -0.60 -2.24 6.35
CA THR A 118 -0.92 -0.83 6.10
C THR A 118 -0.37 -0.35 4.75
N LYS A 119 0.92 -0.60 4.49
CA LYS A 119 1.56 -0.28 3.21
C LYS A 119 0.90 -0.97 2.03
N TYR A 120 0.54 -2.25 2.19
CA TYR A 120 -0.17 -3.00 1.16
C TYR A 120 -1.50 -2.33 0.81
N LYS A 121 -2.28 -1.96 1.83
CA LYS A 121 -3.56 -1.28 1.63
C LYS A 121 -3.40 0.05 0.89
N GLU A 122 -2.43 0.88 1.30
CA GLU A 122 -2.15 2.17 0.63
C GLU A 122 -1.75 1.98 -0.84
N ILE A 123 -0.92 0.97 -1.14
CA ILE A 123 -0.51 0.66 -2.51
C ILE A 123 -1.72 0.17 -3.32
N SER A 124 -2.57 -0.67 -2.75
CA SER A 124 -3.78 -1.15 -3.43
C SER A 124 -4.76 -0.02 -3.75
N GLU A 125 -5.01 0.90 -2.81
CA GLU A 125 -5.88 2.05 -3.04
C GLU A 125 -5.31 2.97 -4.14
N LYS A 126 -3.99 3.21 -4.13
CA LYS A 126 -3.33 4.00 -5.17
C LYS A 126 -3.36 3.32 -6.53
N LEU A 127 -3.26 1.98 -6.57
CA LEU A 127 -3.35 1.23 -7.81
C LEU A 127 -4.75 1.37 -8.42
N GLU A 128 -5.80 1.24 -7.61
CA GLU A 128 -7.19 1.41 -8.06
C GLU A 128 -7.46 2.82 -8.61
N GLU A 129 -6.91 3.86 -7.97
CA GLU A 129 -6.97 5.24 -8.47
C GLU A 129 -6.28 5.39 -9.84
N LEU A 130 -5.07 4.84 -9.98
CA LEU A 130 -4.31 4.89 -11.24
C LEU A 130 -4.97 4.08 -12.37
N GLU A 131 -5.57 2.93 -12.06
CA GLU A 131 -6.33 2.14 -13.03
C GLU A 131 -7.53 2.94 -13.55
N LYS A 132 -8.23 3.65 -12.66
CA LYS A 132 -9.33 4.53 -13.07
C LYS A 132 -8.86 5.73 -13.91
N GLU A 133 -7.77 6.39 -13.52
CA GLU A 133 -7.19 7.48 -14.31
C GLU A 133 -6.76 7.01 -15.70
N LEU A 134 -6.21 5.79 -15.80
CA LEU A 134 -5.83 5.17 -17.07
C LEU A 134 -7.06 4.95 -17.96
N GLU A 135 -8.14 4.37 -17.43
CA GLU A 135 -9.40 4.17 -18.18
C GLU A 135 -9.96 5.50 -18.71
N GLU A 136 -9.95 6.56 -17.89
CA GLU A 136 -10.41 7.89 -18.31
C GLU A 136 -9.54 8.50 -19.42
N GLU A 137 -8.22 8.27 -19.41
CA GLU A 137 -7.32 8.73 -20.47
C GLU A 137 -7.45 7.90 -21.76
N GLU A 138 -7.70 6.60 -21.64
CA GLU A 138 -7.98 5.72 -22.79
C GLU A 138 -9.26 6.18 -23.52
N GLU A 139 -10.35 6.45 -22.80
CA GLU A 139 -11.60 6.97 -23.40
C GLU A 139 -11.40 8.33 -24.12
N LYS A 140 -10.56 9.21 -23.56
CA LYS A 140 -10.21 10.49 -24.19
C LYS A 140 -9.40 10.26 -25.46
N ALA A 141 -8.44 9.33 -25.44
CA ALA A 141 -7.64 8.99 -26.60
C ALA A 141 -8.51 8.45 -27.75
N ASP A 142 -9.41 7.52 -27.46
CA ASP A 142 -10.37 6.97 -28.43
C ASP A 142 -11.24 8.06 -29.06
N THR A 143 -11.74 8.98 -28.23
CA THR A 143 -12.54 10.12 -28.71
C THR A 143 -11.71 11.05 -29.61
N ALA A 144 -10.45 11.30 -29.26
CA ALA A 144 -9.55 12.12 -30.05
C ALA A 144 -9.22 11.46 -31.41
N GLU A 145 -9.00 10.14 -31.42
CA GLU A 145 -8.73 9.37 -32.64
C GLU A 145 -9.94 9.35 -33.58
N ALA A 146 -11.15 9.17 -33.04
CA ALA A 146 -12.38 9.26 -33.82
C ALA A 146 -12.55 10.65 -34.47
N ARG A 147 -12.26 11.72 -33.71
CA ARG A 147 -12.31 13.09 -34.23
C ARG A 147 -11.24 13.37 -35.28
N ALA A 148 -10.02 12.86 -35.10
CA ALA A 148 -8.96 12.97 -36.09
C ALA A 148 -9.36 12.30 -37.41
N THR A 149 -9.88 11.08 -37.34
CA THR A 149 -10.39 10.33 -38.50
C THR A 149 -11.51 11.08 -39.22
N GLN A 150 -12.44 11.69 -38.46
CA GLN A 150 -13.50 12.51 -39.06
C GLN A 150 -12.93 13.72 -39.80
N LEU A 151 -11.98 14.45 -39.20
CA LEU A 151 -11.34 15.61 -39.83
C LEU A 151 -10.55 15.23 -41.08
N GLU A 152 -9.90 14.07 -41.09
CA GLU A 152 -9.22 13.54 -42.28
C GLU A 152 -10.20 13.30 -43.43
N ASN A 153 -11.36 12.69 -43.14
CA ASN A 153 -12.42 12.48 -44.13
C ASN A 153 -12.97 13.81 -44.68
N ASP A 154 -13.24 14.78 -43.81
CA ASP A 154 -13.72 16.11 -44.21
C ASP A 154 -12.68 16.86 -45.08
N LEU A 155 -11.39 16.71 -44.77
CA LEU A 155 -10.31 17.28 -45.55
C LEU A 155 -10.26 16.69 -46.96
N ILE A 156 -10.43 15.36 -47.09
CA ILE A 156 -10.47 14.68 -48.39
C ILE A 156 -11.65 15.20 -49.22
N LEU A 157 -12.85 15.27 -48.63
CA LEU A 157 -14.05 15.76 -49.30
C LEU A 157 -13.89 17.22 -49.75
N THR A 158 -13.38 18.08 -48.86
CA THR A 158 -13.13 19.49 -49.16
C THR A 158 -12.11 19.66 -50.27
N THR A 159 -11.04 18.84 -50.27
CA THR A 159 -10.02 18.84 -51.32
C THR A 159 -10.61 18.46 -52.67
N ASN A 160 -11.45 17.43 -52.72
CA ASN A 160 -12.15 17.00 -53.93
C ASN A 160 -13.12 18.07 -54.46
N ASN A 161 -13.86 18.72 -53.56
CA ASN A 161 -14.76 19.81 -53.91
C ASN A 161 -14.01 21.02 -54.47
N LYS A 162 -12.91 21.42 -53.82
CA LYS A 162 -12.02 22.49 -54.29
C LYS A 162 -11.52 22.20 -55.70
N LYS A 163 -11.01 20.99 -55.96
CA LYS A 163 -10.51 20.60 -57.29
C LYS A 163 -11.61 20.67 -58.35
N SER A 164 -12.83 20.26 -58.01
CA SER A 164 -13.99 20.36 -58.92
C SER A 164 -14.38 21.81 -59.20
N MET A 165 -14.34 22.68 -58.18
CA MET A 165 -14.57 24.12 -58.34
C MET A 165 -13.49 24.78 -59.20
N GLU A 166 -12.22 24.43 -59.01
CA GLU A 166 -11.11 24.94 -59.84
C GLU A 166 -11.33 24.60 -61.32
N VAL A 167 -11.72 23.36 -61.64
CA VAL A 167 -12.05 22.97 -63.02
C VAL A 167 -13.25 23.75 -63.56
N SER A 168 -14.29 23.96 -62.76
CA SER A 168 -15.47 24.75 -63.17
C SER A 168 -15.09 26.21 -63.44
N MET A 169 -14.25 26.79 -62.60
CA MET A 169 -13.75 28.16 -62.73
C MET A 169 -12.90 28.31 -63.99
N MET A 170 -11.99 27.38 -64.28
CA MET A 170 -11.20 27.40 -65.51
C MET A 170 -12.08 27.36 -66.76
N LYS A 171 -13.14 26.54 -66.77
CA LYS A 171 -14.11 26.50 -67.88
C LYS A 171 -14.91 27.80 -68.01
N ALA A 172 -15.26 28.43 -66.89
CA ALA A 172 -15.94 29.72 -66.91
C ALA A 172 -15.04 30.82 -67.48
N GLN A 173 -13.76 30.85 -67.10
CA GLN A 173 -12.76 31.76 -67.65
C GLN A 173 -12.55 31.54 -69.15
N GLU A 174 -12.45 30.29 -69.61
CA GLU A 174 -12.33 29.99 -71.04
C GLU A 174 -13.55 30.52 -71.83
N ARG A 175 -14.76 30.33 -71.30
CA ARG A 175 -15.98 30.88 -71.90
C ARG A 175 -16.00 32.41 -71.92
N GLU A 176 -15.51 33.05 -70.85
CA GLU A 176 -15.39 34.50 -70.76
C GLU A 176 -14.46 35.04 -71.83
N GLU A 177 -13.28 34.44 -72.02
CA GLU A 177 -12.33 34.85 -73.06
C GLU A 177 -12.90 34.67 -74.48
N VAL A 178 -13.61 33.56 -74.74
CA VAL A 178 -14.31 33.36 -76.03
C VAL A 178 -15.40 34.42 -76.23
N ALA A 179 -16.15 34.76 -75.18
CA ALA A 179 -17.20 35.78 -75.26
C ALA A 179 -16.60 37.18 -75.51
N LYS A 180 -15.48 37.53 -74.85
CA LYS A 180 -14.74 38.78 -75.10
C LYS A 180 -14.23 38.88 -76.53
N ALA A 181 -13.65 37.81 -77.07
CA ALA A 181 -13.15 37.79 -78.45
C ALA A 181 -14.29 38.01 -79.46
N LYS A 182 -15.44 37.35 -79.26
CA LYS A 182 -16.63 37.57 -80.09
C LYS A 182 -17.19 38.97 -79.96
N LEU A 183 -17.20 39.54 -78.75
CA LEU A 183 -17.66 40.90 -78.53
C LEU A 183 -16.79 41.88 -79.33
N ALA A 184 -15.46 41.74 -79.26
CA ALA A 184 -14.53 42.59 -80.01
C ALA A 184 -14.72 42.46 -81.54
N GLU A 185 -14.90 41.23 -82.06
CA GLU A 185 -15.20 41.01 -83.49
C GLU A 185 -16.52 41.69 -83.92
N MET A 186 -17.55 41.62 -83.08
CA MET A 186 -18.83 42.26 -83.37
C MET A 186 -18.75 43.79 -83.27
N GLU A 187 -17.94 44.32 -82.34
CA GLU A 187 -17.64 45.76 -82.25
C GLU A 187 -16.91 46.25 -83.51
N GLU A 188 -15.94 45.48 -84.02
CA GLU A 188 -15.23 45.79 -85.27
C GLU A 188 -16.18 45.79 -86.47
N LYS A 189 -17.00 44.75 -86.64
CA LYS A 189 -18.01 44.69 -87.71
C LYS A 189 -19.04 45.81 -87.63
N CYS A 190 -19.43 46.21 -86.41
CA CYS A 190 -20.33 47.34 -86.23
C CYS A 190 -19.66 48.64 -86.67
N ALA A 191 -18.39 48.85 -86.33
CA ALA A 191 -17.62 50.01 -86.77
C ALA A 191 -17.43 50.05 -88.31
N GLU A 192 -17.16 48.89 -88.94
CA GLU A 192 -17.10 48.77 -90.40
C GLU A 192 -18.44 49.10 -91.06
N ALA A 193 -19.54 48.52 -90.56
CA ALA A 193 -20.87 48.79 -91.07
C ALA A 193 -21.27 50.27 -90.88
N GLU A 194 -20.91 50.89 -89.74
CA GLU A 194 -21.09 52.31 -89.50
C GLU A 194 -20.30 53.16 -90.51
N GLN A 195 -19.08 52.75 -90.87
CA GLN A 195 -18.28 53.44 -91.88
C GLN A 195 -18.88 53.29 -93.28
N GLU A 196 -19.32 52.09 -93.67
CA GLU A 196 -19.99 51.86 -94.97
C GLU A 196 -21.26 52.71 -95.09
N VAL A 197 -22.05 52.82 -94.02
CA VAL A 197 -23.24 53.68 -94.00
C VAL A 197 -22.85 55.15 -94.21
N ARG A 198 -21.80 55.64 -93.54
CA ARG A 198 -21.31 57.02 -93.74
C ARG A 198 -20.84 57.25 -95.18
N ASP A 199 -20.07 56.33 -95.75
CA ASP A 199 -19.59 56.43 -97.13
C ASP A 199 -20.76 56.42 -98.13
N ALA A 200 -21.81 55.64 -97.86
CA ALA A 200 -23.04 55.63 -98.65
C ALA A 200 -23.83 56.94 -98.51
N GLU A 201 -23.95 57.50 -97.29
CA GLU A 201 -24.56 58.80 -97.04
C GLU A 201 -23.81 59.93 -97.77
N ASP A 202 -22.48 59.92 -97.76
CA ASP A 202 -21.65 60.86 -98.52
C ASP A 202 -21.86 60.71 -100.02
N SER A 203 -21.94 59.47 -100.53
CA SER A 203 -22.20 59.19 -101.95
C SER A 203 -23.59 59.65 -102.37
N VAL A 204 -24.62 59.43 -101.54
CA VAL A 204 -25.98 59.94 -101.75
C VAL A 204 -25.96 61.45 -101.84
N THR A 205 -25.30 62.13 -100.91
CA THR A 205 -25.16 63.59 -100.90
C THR A 205 -24.49 64.10 -102.19
N GLN A 206 -23.46 63.42 -102.68
CA GLN A 206 -22.80 63.78 -103.96
C GLN A 206 -23.72 63.55 -105.18
N LEU A 207 -24.46 62.44 -105.19
CA LEU A 207 -25.41 62.14 -106.27
C LEU A 207 -26.58 63.11 -106.29
N GLU A 208 -27.11 63.50 -105.13
CA GLU A 208 -28.14 64.55 -104.98
C GLU A 208 -27.64 65.86 -105.57
N LYS A 209 -26.42 66.29 -105.22
CA LYS A 209 -25.82 67.49 -105.82
C LYS A 209 -25.68 67.39 -107.34
N THR A 210 -25.25 66.24 -107.85
CA THR A 210 -25.11 66.02 -109.31
C THR A 210 -26.48 65.99 -110.00
N LEU A 211 -27.50 65.46 -109.32
CA LEU A 211 -28.88 65.46 -109.80
C LEU A 211 -29.39 66.90 -109.90
N ASP A 212 -29.20 67.71 -108.85
CA ASP A 212 -29.56 69.13 -108.85
C ASP A 212 -28.87 69.87 -110.03
N GLU A 213 -27.56 69.67 -110.21
CA GLU A 213 -26.81 70.26 -111.34
C GLU A 213 -27.38 69.82 -112.71
N ARG A 214 -27.79 68.56 -112.85
CA ARG A 214 -28.40 68.04 -114.09
C ARG A 214 -29.83 68.52 -114.30
N GLU A 215 -30.59 68.68 -113.23
CA GLU A 215 -31.94 69.26 -113.27
C GLU A 215 -31.89 70.73 -113.70
N ASP A 216 -30.90 71.49 -113.19
CA ASP A 216 -30.61 72.86 -113.61
C ASP A 216 -30.23 72.92 -115.11
N GLU A 217 -29.29 72.07 -115.56
CA GLU A 217 -28.91 71.97 -116.98
C GLU A 217 -30.13 71.63 -117.87
N LEU A 218 -30.95 70.65 -117.45
CA LEU A 218 -32.16 70.25 -118.18
C LEU A 218 -33.18 71.39 -118.27
N GLN A 219 -33.32 72.17 -117.19
CA GLN A 219 -34.20 73.33 -117.17
C GLN A 219 -33.70 74.41 -118.13
N GLU A 220 -32.39 74.70 -118.11
CA GLU A 220 -31.76 75.62 -119.06
C GLU A 220 -31.98 75.17 -120.51
N GLU A 221 -31.80 73.88 -120.79
CA GLU A 221 -31.98 73.32 -122.13
C GLU A 221 -33.44 73.33 -122.57
N LYS A 222 -34.40 73.11 -121.66
CA LYS A 222 -35.84 73.30 -121.91
C LYS A 222 -36.20 74.76 -122.20
N GLU A 223 -35.60 75.72 -121.49
CA GLU A 223 -35.79 77.14 -121.77
C GLU A 223 -35.22 77.52 -123.14
N ASN A 224 -34.05 76.99 -123.49
CA ASN A 224 -33.44 77.18 -124.79
C ASN A 224 -34.27 76.55 -125.92
N LEU A 225 -34.84 75.35 -125.71
CA LEU A 225 -35.77 74.72 -126.65
C LEU A 225 -37.03 75.58 -126.84
N LYS A 226 -37.63 76.07 -125.75
CA LYS A 226 -38.78 76.98 -125.83
C LYS A 226 -38.47 78.24 -126.63
N LYS A 227 -37.30 78.86 -126.40
CA LYS A 227 -36.86 80.02 -127.20
C LYS A 227 -36.71 79.64 -128.67
N ALA A 228 -36.11 78.50 -128.98
CA ALA A 228 -36.00 78.01 -130.35
C ALA A 228 -37.36 77.69 -131.00
N GLU A 229 -38.32 77.17 -130.23
CA GLU A 229 -39.70 76.94 -130.68
C GLU A 229 -40.46 78.25 -130.91
N GLU A 230 -40.28 79.27 -130.05
CA GLU A 230 -40.83 80.61 -130.24
C GLU A 230 -40.21 81.32 -131.45
N GLU A 231 -38.89 81.19 -131.65
CA GLU A 231 -38.19 81.70 -132.84
C GLU A 231 -38.68 81.00 -134.11
N LEU A 232 -38.88 79.68 -134.07
CA LEU A 232 -39.45 78.92 -135.19
C LEU A 232 -40.90 79.31 -135.45
N ALA A 233 -41.70 79.50 -134.40
CA ALA A 233 -43.09 79.96 -134.52
C ALA A 233 -43.16 81.39 -135.10
N ASN A 234 -42.27 82.29 -134.67
CA ASN A 234 -42.13 83.63 -135.26
C ASN A 234 -41.70 83.56 -136.72
N ALA A 235 -40.72 82.72 -137.07
CA ALA A 235 -40.29 82.53 -138.45
C ALA A 235 -41.40 81.92 -139.33
N MET A 236 -42.20 80.99 -138.79
CA MET A 236 -43.36 80.42 -139.47
C MET A 236 -44.50 81.45 -139.63
N ALA A 237 -44.71 82.31 -138.63
CA ALA A 237 -45.70 83.39 -138.71
C ALA A 237 -45.29 84.47 -139.72
N GLU A 238 -44.00 84.81 -139.81
CA GLU A 238 -43.46 85.70 -140.85
C GLU A 238 -43.66 85.11 -142.26
N LEU A 239 -43.50 83.79 -142.43
CA LEU A 239 -43.76 83.09 -143.69
C LEU A 239 -45.25 83.01 -144.08
N GLN A 240 -46.18 83.14 -143.13
CA GLN A 240 -47.62 83.18 -143.40
C GLN A 240 -48.15 84.60 -143.65
N SER A 241 -47.32 85.64 -143.48
CA SER A 241 -47.65 87.05 -143.73
C SER A 241 -47.15 87.58 -145.09
N ILE A 242 -46.67 86.70 -145.98
CA ILE A 242 -46.24 86.98 -147.36
C ILE A 242 -47.12 86.17 -148.32
#